data_AF-W9SMF4-F1
#
_entry.id   AF-W9SMF4-F1
#
_cell.length_a   1.000
_cell.length_b   1.000
_cell.length_c   1.000
_cell.angle_alpha   90.00
_cell.angle_beta   90.00
_cell.angle_gamma   90.00
#
_symmetry.space_group_name_H-M   'P 1'
#
loop_
_entity.id
_entity.type
_entity.pdbx_description
1 polymer ?
#
loop_
_entity_poly.entity_id
_entity_poly.type
_entity_poly.pdbx_seq_one_letter_code
_entity_poly.pdbx_strand_id
1 'polypeptide(L)'
;MNTFQLHFDGKYWETVEINSDRELVVREAIYVVQDDHASVCLVQIYEDDFPFISALELRRLYSHMYNLVTPNQALFLRSRLACGTFEKLRHRISPVLFEKAPVYINLYFSEVSELDTTERRSFRVYIDELPHSDPIIPPYGGVKQVTIKNIDIYGTDETVLRPTSDSTLSPILNAIEVYQVKDQKDGPDRDQISNIGTRRSDLQIRLAFDLRPSLWNTKIIISVTYSVIINMHSYKHDKGHVISSHKD
;
A
#
# COMPACT_ATOMS: atom_id res chain seq x y z
N MET A 1 -6.82 -21.56 9.95
CA MET A 1 -5.94 -20.49 9.43
C MET A 1 -5.54 -20.93 8.04
N ASN A 2 -5.83 -20.13 7.02
CA ASN A 2 -5.47 -20.43 5.63
C ASN A 2 -4.30 -19.55 5.23
N THR A 3 -3.18 -20.14 4.82
CA THR A 3 -1.91 -19.45 4.58
C THR A 3 -1.36 -19.75 3.19
N PHE A 4 -1.07 -18.71 2.42
CA PHE A 4 -0.54 -18.86 1.07
C PHE A 4 0.29 -17.65 0.65
N GLN A 5 1.15 -17.82 -0.34
CA GLN A 5 1.90 -16.68 -0.88
C GLN A 5 1.12 -16.02 -2.01
N LEU A 6 1.15 -14.70 -2.00
CA LEU A 6 0.74 -13.87 -3.12
C LEU A 6 1.97 -13.46 -3.91
N HIS A 7 1.91 -13.63 -5.22
CA HIS A 7 2.94 -13.21 -6.15
C HIS A 7 2.35 -12.29 -7.21
N PHE A 8 3.12 -11.30 -7.63
CA PHE A 8 2.80 -10.43 -8.76
C PHE A 8 3.93 -10.50 -9.78
N ASP A 9 3.60 -10.82 -11.03
CA ASP A 9 4.55 -11.01 -12.14
C ASP A 9 5.73 -11.94 -11.76
N GLY A 10 5.39 -13.02 -11.06
CA GLY A 10 6.34 -14.05 -10.62
C GLY A 10 7.22 -13.64 -9.44
N LYS A 11 6.96 -12.50 -8.79
CA LYS A 11 7.71 -12.02 -7.64
C LYS A 11 6.90 -12.06 -6.37
N TYR A 12 7.58 -12.33 -5.26
CA TYR A 12 6.93 -12.42 -3.97
C TYR A 12 6.38 -11.05 -3.54
N TRP A 13 5.06 -10.99 -3.44
CA TRP A 13 4.37 -9.84 -2.87
C TRP A 13 4.39 -9.99 -1.35
N GLU A 14 3.73 -11.02 -0.81
CA GLU A 14 3.56 -11.26 0.62
C GLU A 14 2.95 -12.65 0.91
N THR A 15 3.17 -13.19 2.11
CA THR A 15 2.39 -14.29 2.69
C THR A 15 1.09 -13.77 3.29
N VAL A 16 -0.04 -14.24 2.76
CA VAL A 16 -1.37 -13.95 3.27
C VAL A 16 -1.72 -14.99 4.32
N GLU A 17 -2.07 -14.54 5.51
CA GLU A 17 -2.60 -15.35 6.60
C GLU A 17 -4.05 -14.94 6.86
N ILE A 18 -4.99 -15.88 6.72
CA ILE A 18 -6.41 -15.66 6.98
C ILE A 18 -6.78 -16.45 8.23
N ASN A 19 -7.02 -15.73 9.33
CA ASN A 19 -7.29 -16.33 10.63
C ASN A 19 -8.79 -16.58 10.87
N SER A 20 -9.66 -15.80 10.24
CA SER A 20 -11.12 -15.94 10.32
C SER A 20 -11.79 -15.75 8.96
N ASP A 21 -12.86 -16.51 8.75
CA ASP A 21 -13.81 -16.37 7.65
C ASP A 21 -14.51 -15.00 7.57
N ARG A 22 -14.53 -14.24 8.67
CA ARG A 22 -15.13 -12.90 8.76
C ARG A 22 -14.14 -11.77 8.44
N GLU A 23 -12.87 -12.09 8.26
CA GLU A 23 -11.85 -11.07 7.99
C GLU A 23 -11.95 -10.59 6.55
N LEU A 24 -11.98 -9.26 6.37
CA LEU A 24 -11.79 -8.63 5.07
C LEU A 24 -10.32 -8.26 4.96
N VAL A 25 -9.58 -9.05 4.19
CA VAL A 25 -8.16 -8.79 3.92
C VAL A 25 -8.06 -8.13 2.56
N VAL A 26 -7.52 -6.93 2.51
CA VAL A 26 -7.19 -6.24 1.25
C VAL A 26 -5.68 -6.09 1.16
N ARG A 27 -5.14 -6.39 -0.01
CA ARG A 27 -3.75 -6.14 -0.37
C ARG A 27 -3.73 -5.24 -1.58
N GLU A 28 -2.96 -4.16 -1.49
CA GLU A 28 -2.77 -3.25 -2.61
C GLU A 28 -1.31 -3.14 -2.99
N ALA A 29 -1.07 -3.12 -4.29
CA ALA A 29 0.25 -2.86 -4.84
C ALA A 29 0.16 -1.92 -6.03
N ILE A 30 1.14 -1.03 -6.14
CA ILE A 30 1.24 -0.03 -7.20
C ILE A 30 2.49 -0.32 -8.02
N TYR A 31 2.28 -0.41 -9.33
CA TYR A 31 3.32 -0.73 -10.31
C TYR A 31 3.28 0.24 -11.47
N VAL A 32 4.42 0.39 -12.13
CA VAL A 32 4.48 0.99 -13.47
C VAL A 32 4.46 -0.16 -14.48
N VAL A 33 3.52 -0.11 -15.42
CA VAL A 33 3.41 -1.14 -16.46
C VAL A 33 4.61 -1.08 -17.40
N GLN A 34 5.32 -2.20 -17.51
CA GLN A 34 6.50 -2.41 -18.37
C GLN A 34 6.39 -3.67 -19.25
N ASP A 35 5.23 -4.33 -19.26
CA ASP A 35 4.98 -5.54 -20.04
C ASP A 35 3.55 -5.49 -20.62
N ASP A 36 3.27 -6.34 -21.61
CA ASP A 36 1.98 -6.45 -22.30
C ASP A 36 0.98 -7.37 -21.60
N HIS A 37 1.43 -8.04 -20.54
CA HIS A 37 0.62 -8.86 -19.66
C HIS A 37 1.06 -8.64 -18.22
N ALA A 38 0.18 -9.00 -17.29
CA ALA A 38 0.55 -9.13 -15.90
C ALA A 38 -0.20 -10.30 -15.28
N SER A 39 0.28 -10.77 -14.14
CA SER A 39 -0.29 -11.91 -13.46
C SER A 39 -0.21 -11.81 -11.94
N VAL A 40 -1.30 -12.25 -11.30
CA VAL A 40 -1.35 -12.51 -9.87
C VAL A 40 -1.35 -14.02 -9.68
N CYS A 41 -0.45 -14.53 -8.84
CA CYS A 41 -0.37 -15.96 -8.53
C CYS A 41 -0.57 -16.18 -7.03
N LEU A 42 -1.41 -17.16 -6.70
CA LEU A 42 -1.58 -17.66 -5.35
C LEU A 42 -0.88 -19.01 -5.25
N VAL A 43 0.08 -19.12 -4.35
CA VAL A 43 0.90 -20.33 -4.18
C VAL A 43 0.58 -20.95 -2.82
N GLN A 44 0.04 -22.17 -2.84
CA GLN A 44 -0.23 -22.95 -1.63
C GLN A 44 1.08 -23.22 -0.89
N ILE A 45 1.09 -22.97 0.43
CA ILE A 45 2.25 -23.26 1.29
C ILE A 45 2.09 -24.63 1.97
N TYR A 46 0.90 -24.95 2.48
CA TYR A 46 0.61 -26.18 3.20
C TYR A 46 -0.50 -26.98 2.50
N GLU A 47 -0.41 -28.32 2.46
CA GLU A 47 -1.33 -29.20 1.72
C GLU A 47 -2.83 -29.03 2.09
N ASP A 48 -3.13 -28.60 3.32
CA ASP A 48 -4.50 -28.39 3.81
C ASP A 48 -5.03 -26.95 3.59
N ASP A 49 -4.18 -26.04 3.12
CA ASP A 49 -4.56 -24.66 2.83
C ASP A 49 -5.10 -24.54 1.40
N PHE A 50 -6.17 -23.78 1.20
CA PHE A 50 -6.78 -23.57 -0.11
C PHE A 50 -6.65 -22.09 -0.49
N PRO A 51 -5.67 -21.71 -1.31
CA PRO A 51 -5.55 -20.32 -1.75
C PRO A 51 -6.79 -19.89 -2.55
N PHE A 52 -7.35 -18.72 -2.25
CA PHE A 52 -8.48 -18.16 -2.96
C PHE A 52 -8.39 -16.64 -2.98
N ILE A 53 -9.11 -15.98 -3.90
CA ILE A 53 -9.42 -14.54 -3.82
C ILE A 53 -10.93 -14.38 -3.99
N SER A 54 -11.50 -13.32 -3.42
CA SER A 54 -12.90 -12.94 -3.67
C SER A 54 -13.03 -11.84 -4.72
N ALA A 55 -12.02 -10.97 -4.85
CA ALA A 55 -11.97 -9.97 -5.92
C ALA A 55 -10.52 -9.64 -6.32
N LEU A 56 -10.37 -9.30 -7.60
CA LEU A 56 -9.16 -8.71 -8.18
C LEU A 56 -9.57 -7.44 -8.93
N GLU A 57 -9.03 -6.31 -8.53
CA GLU A 57 -9.29 -5.02 -9.18
C GLU A 57 -8.00 -4.43 -9.74
N LEU A 58 -8.04 -4.02 -11.01
CA LEU A 58 -6.99 -3.24 -11.64
C LEU A 58 -7.51 -1.84 -11.97
N ARG A 59 -6.81 -0.81 -11.50
CA ARG A 59 -7.16 0.59 -11.78
C ARG A 59 -5.94 1.37 -12.25
N ARG A 60 -6.10 2.12 -13.33
CA ARG A 60 -5.10 3.10 -13.77
C ARG A 60 -5.07 4.27 -12.80
N LEU A 61 -3.87 4.71 -12.42
CA LEU A 61 -3.64 5.90 -11.60
C LEU A 61 -3.22 7.08 -12.48
N TYR A 62 -3.48 8.29 -11.99
CA TYR A 62 -3.00 9.51 -12.64
C TYR A 62 -1.48 9.62 -12.55
N SER A 63 -0.87 10.26 -13.54
CA SER A 63 0.60 10.38 -13.66
C SER A 63 1.25 11.10 -12.47
N HIS A 64 0.56 12.05 -11.85
CA HIS A 64 1.06 12.80 -10.69
C HIS A 64 0.97 12.02 -9.38
N MET A 65 0.15 10.96 -9.30
CA MET A 65 0.08 10.11 -8.12
C MET A 65 1.35 9.28 -8.02
N TYR A 66 1.89 9.15 -6.80
CA TYR A 66 3.09 8.36 -6.51
C TYR A 66 4.28 8.69 -7.43
N ASN A 67 4.47 9.97 -7.76
CA ASN A 67 5.40 10.43 -8.81
C ASN A 67 6.87 10.05 -8.60
N LEU A 68 7.28 9.74 -7.36
CA LEU A 68 8.64 9.30 -7.07
C LEU A 68 8.86 7.80 -7.33
N VAL A 69 7.83 7.01 -7.63
CA VAL A 69 8.01 5.58 -7.98
C VAL A 69 8.61 5.46 -9.38
N THR A 70 9.61 4.59 -9.53
CA THR A 70 10.26 4.31 -10.81
C THR A 70 9.72 3.01 -11.42
N PRO A 71 9.93 2.76 -12.73
CA PRO A 71 9.50 1.50 -13.34
C PRO A 71 10.12 0.24 -12.73
N ASN A 72 11.25 0.40 -12.05
CA ASN A 72 11.96 -0.67 -11.37
C ASN A 72 11.48 -0.87 -9.93
N GLN A 73 10.38 -0.25 -9.52
CA GLN A 73 9.92 -0.27 -8.14
C GLN A 73 8.42 -0.57 -8.08
N ALA A 74 8.05 -1.29 -7.02
CA ALA A 74 6.67 -1.52 -6.65
C ALA A 74 6.43 -0.98 -5.24
N LEU A 75 5.23 -0.42 -5.03
CA LEU A 75 4.79 0.01 -3.71
C LEU A 75 3.76 -0.98 -3.19
N PHE A 76 4.02 -1.57 -2.03
CA PHE A 76 3.12 -2.51 -1.37
C PHE A 76 2.50 -1.86 -0.15
N LEU A 77 1.18 -1.75 -0.11
CA LEU A 77 0.51 -1.09 0.99
C LEU A 77 0.77 -1.83 2.31
N ARG A 78 1.24 -1.09 3.31
CA ARG A 78 1.45 -1.58 4.68
C ARG A 78 0.44 -0.98 5.64
N SER A 79 0.16 0.31 5.49
CA SER A 79 -0.83 1.02 6.31
C SER A 79 -1.43 2.18 5.56
N ARG A 80 -2.75 2.40 5.72
CA ARG A 80 -3.46 3.60 5.29
C ARG A 80 -4.39 4.01 6.42
N LEU A 81 -4.18 5.21 6.94
CA LEU A 81 -4.92 5.71 8.10
C LEU A 81 -5.47 7.11 7.82
N ALA A 82 -6.75 7.30 8.09
CA ALA A 82 -7.35 8.62 8.22
C ALA A 82 -7.21 9.06 9.69
N CYS A 83 -6.43 10.11 9.92
CA CYS A 83 -5.98 10.50 11.26
C CYS A 83 -6.89 11.54 11.93
N GLY A 84 -7.83 12.16 11.21
CA GLY A 84 -8.93 12.98 11.77
C GLY A 84 -8.43 14.24 12.49
N THR A 85 -7.89 14.09 13.70
CA THR A 85 -7.11 15.05 14.49
C THR A 85 -6.47 14.28 15.66
N PHE A 86 -5.15 14.36 15.88
CA PHE A 86 -4.51 13.83 17.10
C PHE A 86 -3.49 14.86 17.64
N GLU A 87 -3.67 15.29 18.88
CA GLU A 87 -2.82 16.30 19.53
C GLU A 87 -1.43 15.79 19.94
N LYS A 88 -1.21 14.46 19.94
CA LYS A 88 0.10 13.81 20.13
C LYS A 88 0.21 12.57 19.23
N LEU A 89 0.53 12.78 17.95
CA LEU A 89 0.88 11.68 17.06
C LEU A 89 2.32 11.24 17.32
N ARG A 90 2.49 10.23 18.17
CA ARG A 90 3.57 9.25 18.00
C ARG A 90 2.98 8.13 17.16
N HIS A 91 3.07 8.24 15.84
CA HIS A 91 2.72 7.11 15.00
C HIS A 91 3.95 6.22 14.91
N ARG A 92 3.93 5.12 15.66
CA ARG A 92 4.90 4.06 15.47
C ARG A 92 4.55 3.37 14.17
N ILE A 93 5.40 3.53 13.17
CA ILE A 93 5.29 2.71 11.98
C ILE A 93 5.81 1.35 12.43
N SER A 94 4.91 0.45 12.79
CA SER A 94 5.25 -0.94 13.05
C SER A 94 4.92 -1.71 11.78
N PRO A 95 5.80 -1.78 10.77
CA PRO A 95 5.74 -2.90 9.84
C PRO A 95 5.87 -4.13 10.72
N VAL A 96 4.80 -4.90 10.84
CA VAL A 96 4.86 -6.18 11.52
C VAL A 96 6.01 -6.96 10.89
N LEU A 97 6.99 -7.31 11.73
CA LEU A 97 8.09 -8.26 11.49
C LEU A 97 8.93 -8.05 10.22
N PHE A 98 9.68 -6.94 10.09
CA PHE A 98 10.78 -6.91 9.10
C PHE A 98 12.07 -6.26 9.61
N GLU A 99 13.18 -6.89 9.22
CA GLU A 99 14.51 -6.30 9.07
C GLU A 99 14.39 -5.10 8.11
N LYS A 100 15.04 -3.99 8.46
CA LYS A 100 15.25 -2.76 7.68
C LYS A 100 14.70 -2.80 6.23
N ALA A 101 13.62 -2.07 5.94
CA ALA A 101 12.99 -2.06 4.62
C ALA A 101 12.81 -0.63 4.06
N PRO A 102 13.05 -0.41 2.75
CA PRO A 102 12.81 0.88 2.13
C PRO A 102 11.31 1.16 2.07
N VAL A 103 10.92 2.39 2.42
CA VAL A 103 9.51 2.80 2.43
C VAL A 103 9.23 4.05 1.61
N TYR A 104 7.97 4.17 1.25
CA TYR A 104 7.38 5.33 0.60
C TYR A 104 6.19 5.77 1.47
N ILE A 105 6.25 7.00 1.99
CA ILE A 105 5.25 7.53 2.91
C ILE A 105 4.61 8.76 2.27
N ASN A 106 3.28 8.78 2.19
CA ASN A 106 2.52 10.01 1.94
C ASN A 106 1.86 10.47 3.22
N LEU A 107 2.03 11.76 3.54
CA LEU A 107 1.36 12.45 4.62
C LEU A 107 0.48 13.53 4.02
N TYR A 108 -0.74 13.66 4.51
CA TYR A 108 -1.73 14.61 4.00
C TYR A 108 -2.14 15.57 5.10
N PHE A 109 -2.07 16.85 4.77
CA PHE A 109 -2.33 17.96 5.68
C PHE A 109 -3.35 18.93 5.07
N SER A 110 -4.36 19.29 5.84
CA SER A 110 -5.36 20.30 5.53
C SER A 110 -5.66 21.05 6.81
N GLU A 111 -5.59 22.38 6.77
CA GLU A 111 -6.15 23.17 7.85
C GLU A 111 -7.68 23.10 7.73
N VAL A 112 -8.33 22.79 8.85
CA VAL A 112 -9.78 22.52 8.90
C VAL A 112 -10.55 23.69 9.51
N SER A 113 -9.84 24.63 10.15
CA SER A 113 -10.40 25.84 10.74
C SER A 113 -9.81 27.08 10.07
N GLU A 114 -10.63 28.10 9.80
CA GLU A 114 -10.07 29.42 9.46
C GLU A 114 -9.34 29.96 10.68
N LEU A 115 -8.08 30.33 10.50
CA LEU A 115 -7.22 30.83 11.57
C LEU A 115 -7.30 32.35 11.64
N ASP A 116 -7.36 32.88 12.85
CA ASP A 116 -7.25 34.32 13.07
C ASP A 116 -5.83 34.82 12.75
N THR A 117 -5.65 36.14 12.61
CA THR A 117 -4.34 36.73 12.27
C THR A 117 -3.25 36.49 13.33
N THR A 118 -3.63 36.10 14.55
CA THR A 118 -2.73 35.76 15.65
C THR A 118 -2.40 34.27 15.71
N GLU A 119 -3.10 33.45 14.94
CA GLU A 119 -2.98 32.01 14.95
C GLU A 119 -2.16 31.52 13.76
N ARG A 120 -1.29 30.55 14.02
CA ARG A 120 -0.44 29.97 12.99
C ARG A 120 -0.11 28.53 13.33
N ARG A 121 -0.36 27.64 12.37
CA ARG A 121 0.08 26.26 12.44
C ARG A 121 1.23 26.03 11.49
N SER A 122 2.40 25.75 12.05
CA SER A 122 3.61 25.45 11.29
C SER A 122 4.42 24.37 12.00
N PHE A 123 4.82 23.33 11.28
CA PHE A 123 5.51 22.18 11.87
C PHE A 123 6.37 21.44 10.86
N ARG A 124 7.25 20.56 11.32
CA ARG A 124 8.06 19.64 10.48
C ARG A 124 7.77 18.18 10.83
N VAL A 125 7.99 17.32 9.86
CA VAL A 125 7.99 15.85 10.04
C VAL A 125 9.38 15.40 10.45
N TYR A 126 9.43 14.58 11.49
CA TYR A 126 10.64 13.94 11.98
C TYR A 126 10.47 12.43 11.93
N ILE A 127 11.54 11.73 11.55
CA ILE A 127 11.69 10.28 11.68
C ILE A 127 13.00 10.07 12.43
N ASP A 128 12.96 9.36 13.55
CA ASP A 128 14.11 9.13 14.45
C ASP A 128 14.91 10.40 14.72
N GLU A 129 14.23 11.45 15.16
CA GLU A 129 14.80 12.76 15.50
C GLU A 129 15.36 13.59 14.32
N LEU A 130 15.41 13.04 13.11
CA LEU A 130 15.88 13.75 11.92
C LEU A 130 14.72 14.41 11.16
N PRO A 131 14.85 15.68 10.73
CA PRO A 131 13.81 16.33 9.95
C PRO A 131 13.77 15.77 8.52
N HIS A 132 12.60 15.34 8.09
CA HIS A 132 12.34 14.82 6.74
C HIS A 132 11.43 15.72 5.90
N SER A 133 11.12 16.92 6.40
CA SER A 133 10.37 17.93 5.66
C SER A 133 10.89 19.34 5.93
N ASP A 134 10.67 20.23 4.96
CA ASP A 134 10.61 21.67 5.22
C ASP A 134 9.45 22.01 6.18
N PRO A 135 9.40 23.23 6.75
CA PRO A 135 8.22 23.70 7.47
C PRO A 135 6.95 23.57 6.63
N ILE A 136 5.94 22.92 7.21
CA ILE A 136 4.63 22.69 6.62
C ILE A 136 3.68 23.68 7.23
N ILE A 137 3.02 24.45 6.36
CA ILE A 137 1.86 25.27 6.69
C ILE A 137 0.67 24.63 5.96
N PRO A 138 -0.23 23.94 6.66
CA PRO A 138 -1.39 23.32 6.02
C PRO A 138 -2.30 24.38 5.39
N PRO A 139 -2.73 24.19 4.13
CA PRO A 139 -3.67 25.12 3.49
C PRO A 139 -5.08 24.93 4.05
N TYR A 140 -5.81 26.03 4.28
CA TYR A 140 -7.22 25.97 4.66
C TYR A 140 -8.08 25.49 3.49
N GLY A 141 -8.93 24.48 3.74
CA GLY A 141 -9.82 23.89 2.74
C GLY A 141 -9.12 23.20 1.56
N GLY A 142 -7.79 23.11 1.58
CA GLY A 142 -6.97 22.48 0.55
C GLY A 142 -6.12 21.35 1.13
N VAL A 143 -5.39 20.64 0.28
CA VAL A 143 -4.52 19.54 0.71
C VAL A 143 -3.07 19.83 0.36
N LYS A 144 -2.20 19.76 1.36
CA LYS A 144 -0.76 19.63 1.19
C LYS A 144 -0.37 18.16 1.39
N GLN A 145 0.11 17.54 0.32
CA GLN A 145 0.77 16.24 0.40
C GLN A 145 2.27 16.45 0.63
N VAL A 146 2.83 15.68 1.57
CA VAL A 146 4.28 15.53 1.76
C VAL A 146 4.63 14.08 1.54
N THR A 147 5.57 13.83 0.64
CA THR A 147 6.05 12.49 0.33
C THR A 147 7.46 12.32 0.85
N ILE A 148 7.68 11.25 1.62
CA ILE A 148 9.00 10.84 2.09
C ILE A 148 9.35 9.51 1.40
N LYS A 149 10.54 9.44 0.82
CA LYS A 149 11.09 8.28 0.12
C LYS A 149 12.61 8.23 0.37
N ASN A 150 13.24 7.13 -0.01
CA ASN A 150 14.68 6.88 0.12
C ASN A 150 15.12 6.83 1.59
N ILE A 151 14.22 6.34 2.43
CA ILE A 151 14.47 6.01 3.81
C ILE A 151 14.23 4.52 3.98
N ASP A 152 15.07 3.89 4.78
CA ASP A 152 14.82 2.57 5.30
C ASP A 152 14.32 2.73 6.72
N ILE A 153 13.24 2.03 7.07
CA ILE A 153 12.73 2.03 8.44
C ILE A 153 12.85 0.65 9.09
N TYR A 154 13.06 0.65 10.40
CA TYR A 154 12.94 -0.47 11.31
C TYR A 154 11.53 -0.53 11.89
N GLY A 155 11.16 -1.70 12.43
CA GLY A 155 9.90 -1.91 13.14
C GLY A 155 9.64 -1.00 14.35
N THR A 156 10.62 -0.18 14.73
CA THR A 156 10.62 0.64 15.94
C THR A 156 10.57 2.14 15.69
N ASP A 157 10.77 2.58 14.44
CA ASP A 157 10.96 4.00 14.16
C ASP A 157 9.70 4.81 14.42
N GLU A 158 9.88 6.00 14.98
CA GLU A 158 8.79 6.89 15.33
C GLU A 158 8.70 8.05 14.34
N THR A 159 7.54 8.20 13.71
CA THR A 159 7.22 9.42 12.97
C THR A 159 6.54 10.42 13.89
N VAL A 160 7.14 11.60 14.03
CA VAL A 160 6.71 12.65 14.96
C VAL A 160 6.58 13.98 14.22
N LEU A 161 5.49 14.70 14.48
CA LEU A 161 5.32 16.08 14.03
C LEU A 161 5.74 17.04 15.15
N ARG A 162 6.56 18.05 14.84
CA ARG A 162 6.98 19.05 15.83
C ARG A 162 6.71 20.47 15.35
N PRO A 163 6.10 21.32 16.20
CA PRO A 163 5.85 22.71 15.85
C PRO A 163 7.16 23.46 15.61
N THR A 164 7.14 24.41 14.68
CA THR A 164 8.22 25.39 14.54
C THR A 164 8.10 26.45 15.63
N SER A 165 9.16 27.22 15.87
CA SER A 165 9.20 28.24 16.94
C SER A 165 8.18 29.36 16.79
N ASP A 166 7.68 29.59 15.57
CA ASP A 166 6.66 30.59 15.23
C ASP A 166 5.22 30.02 15.19
N SER A 167 5.04 28.74 15.51
CA SER A 167 3.71 28.12 15.55
C SER A 167 3.04 28.39 16.90
N THR A 168 1.78 28.84 16.85
CA THR A 168 0.94 29.01 18.05
C THR A 168 0.01 27.83 18.27
N LEU A 169 -0.15 26.97 17.25
CA LEU A 169 -1.01 25.80 17.27
C LEU A 169 -0.20 24.50 17.18
N SER A 170 -0.73 23.43 17.76
CA SER A 170 -0.17 22.08 17.68
C SER A 170 -0.07 21.56 16.23
N PRO A 171 0.74 20.57 15.89
CA PRO A 171 0.68 19.96 14.57
C PRO A 171 -0.65 19.23 14.30
N ILE A 172 -1.00 19.04 13.03
CA ILE A 172 -2.14 18.21 12.60
C ILE A 172 -1.67 17.20 11.55
N LEU A 173 -2.37 16.07 11.45
CA LEU A 173 -2.22 15.07 10.40
C LEU A 173 -3.61 14.60 10.01
N ASN A 174 -3.96 14.71 8.73
CA ASN A 174 -5.29 14.32 8.25
C ASN A 174 -5.28 12.87 7.76
N ALA A 175 -4.22 12.44 7.08
CA ALA A 175 -4.04 11.04 6.68
C ALA A 175 -2.58 10.68 6.47
N ILE A 176 -2.29 9.38 6.55
CA ILE A 176 -0.99 8.80 6.22
C ILE A 176 -1.18 7.53 5.39
N GLU A 177 -0.32 7.35 4.40
CA GLU A 177 -0.15 6.08 3.69
C GLU A 177 1.30 5.66 3.77
N VAL A 178 1.53 4.41 4.13
CA VAL A 178 2.85 3.80 4.22
C VAL A 178 2.90 2.60 3.28
N TYR A 179 3.86 2.61 2.38
CA TYR A 179 4.13 1.52 1.46
C TYR A 179 5.55 0.99 1.69
N GLN A 180 5.71 -0.33 1.63
CA GLN A 180 7.03 -0.92 1.43
C GLN A 180 7.40 -0.81 -0.05
N VAL A 181 8.63 -0.38 -0.32
CA VAL A 181 9.19 -0.38 -1.67
C VAL A 181 9.88 -1.72 -1.89
N LYS A 182 9.63 -2.39 -3.00
CA LYS A 182 10.51 -3.48 -3.46
C LYS A 182 10.99 -3.20 -4.87
N ASP A 183 12.24 -3.53 -5.13
CA ASP A 183 12.80 -3.45 -6.46
C ASP A 183 12.23 -4.56 -7.35
N GLN A 184 12.06 -4.21 -8.62
CA GLN A 184 11.51 -5.04 -9.69
C GLN A 184 12.60 -5.43 -10.70
N LYS A 185 13.88 -5.16 -10.42
CA LYS A 185 14.99 -5.54 -11.33
C LYS A 185 15.40 -7.00 -11.18
N ASP A 186 15.18 -7.57 -10.01
CA ASP A 186 15.43 -8.98 -9.80
C ASP A 186 14.38 -9.77 -10.60
N GLY A 187 14.80 -10.90 -11.18
CA GLY A 187 13.90 -11.83 -11.87
C GLY A 187 12.80 -12.34 -10.93
N PRO A 188 11.92 -13.25 -11.39
CA PRO A 188 11.02 -13.93 -10.47
C PRO A 188 11.83 -14.49 -9.30
N ASP A 189 11.34 -14.29 -8.07
CA ASP A 189 12.04 -14.75 -6.86
C ASP A 189 12.25 -16.26 -6.99
N ARG A 190 13.47 -16.68 -7.34
CA ARG A 190 13.70 -18.08 -7.73
C ARG A 190 13.52 -19.05 -6.58
N ASP A 191 13.58 -18.59 -5.32
CA ASP A 191 13.45 -19.45 -4.14
C ASP A 191 13.06 -18.66 -2.85
N GLN A 192 12.11 -17.72 -2.90
CA GLN A 192 11.48 -17.18 -1.67
C GLN A 192 10.26 -17.99 -1.20
N ILE A 193 10.18 -19.25 -1.61
CA ILE A 193 9.39 -20.24 -0.88
C ILE A 193 10.24 -20.59 0.33
N SER A 194 10.00 -19.89 1.44
CA SER A 194 10.67 -20.12 2.72
C SER A 194 10.90 -21.61 2.95
N ASN A 195 12.11 -21.98 3.39
CA ASN A 195 12.49 -23.31 3.88
C ASN A 195 11.62 -23.76 5.06
N ILE A 196 10.33 -23.97 4.82
CA ILE A 196 9.38 -24.58 5.75
C ILE A 196 9.30 -26.03 5.30
N GLY A 197 9.96 -26.90 6.07
CA GLY A 197 10.17 -28.31 5.76
C GLY A 197 8.91 -29.16 5.79
N THR A 198 7.96 -28.90 4.89
CA THR A 198 6.76 -29.72 4.71
C THR A 198 6.42 -29.84 3.22
N ARG A 199 5.81 -30.97 2.88
CA ARG A 199 5.63 -31.53 1.54
C ARG A 199 5.07 -30.49 0.57
N ARG A 200 5.78 -30.26 -0.54
CA ARG A 200 5.41 -29.31 -1.59
C ARG A 200 4.05 -29.69 -2.17
N SER A 201 3.07 -28.80 -2.03
CA SER A 201 1.92 -28.79 -2.92
C SER A 201 2.29 -28.04 -4.21
N ASP A 202 2.02 -28.64 -5.37
CA ASP A 202 2.19 -27.97 -6.68
C ASP A 202 1.01 -27.04 -7.03
N LEU A 203 0.07 -26.83 -6.10
CA LEU A 203 -1.12 -26.01 -6.35
C LEU A 203 -0.75 -24.53 -6.44
N GLN A 204 -0.97 -23.99 -7.63
CA GLN A 204 -0.86 -22.56 -7.90
C GLN A 204 -2.07 -22.12 -8.71
N ILE A 205 -2.68 -21.01 -8.30
CA ILE A 205 -3.74 -20.35 -9.06
C ILE A 205 -3.14 -19.11 -9.70
N ARG A 206 -2.98 -19.11 -11.02
CA ARG A 206 -2.46 -17.98 -11.78
C ARG A 206 -3.60 -17.28 -12.52
N LEU A 207 -3.77 -15.99 -12.23
CA LEU A 207 -4.67 -15.09 -12.92
C LEU A 207 -3.82 -14.17 -13.79
N ALA A 208 -3.75 -14.47 -15.09
CA ALA A 208 -3.05 -13.64 -16.07
C ALA A 208 -4.04 -12.74 -16.82
N PHE A 209 -3.61 -11.54 -17.16
CA PHE A 209 -4.42 -10.55 -17.84
C PHE A 209 -3.58 -9.74 -18.84
N ASP A 210 -4.14 -9.52 -20.02
CA ASP A 210 -3.51 -8.74 -21.08
C ASP A 210 -3.66 -7.24 -20.80
N LEU A 211 -2.54 -6.51 -20.86
CA LEU A 211 -2.48 -5.08 -20.69
C LEU A 211 -2.44 -4.40 -22.05
N ARG A 212 -3.39 -3.48 -22.28
CA ARG A 212 -3.43 -2.73 -23.55
C ARG A 212 -2.15 -1.89 -23.71
N PRO A 213 -1.63 -1.72 -24.94
CA PRO A 213 -0.46 -0.87 -25.19
C PRO A 213 -0.58 0.57 -24.65
N SER A 214 -1.80 1.11 -24.56
CA SER A 214 -2.06 2.43 -23.97
C SER A 214 -1.75 2.54 -22.46
N LEU A 215 -1.53 1.42 -21.78
CA LEU A 215 -1.13 1.36 -20.37
C LEU A 215 0.39 1.38 -20.19
N TRP A 216 1.18 1.28 -21.26
CA TRP A 216 2.63 1.32 -21.17
C TRP A 216 3.13 2.57 -20.44
N ASN A 217 4.07 2.41 -19.51
CA ASN A 217 4.58 3.47 -18.62
C ASN A 217 3.51 4.18 -17.76
N THR A 218 2.30 3.63 -17.65
CA THR A 218 1.29 4.13 -16.72
C THR A 218 1.39 3.43 -15.38
N LYS A 219 0.97 4.14 -14.32
CA LYS A 219 0.85 3.53 -13.00
C LYS A 219 -0.49 2.83 -12.89
N ILE A 220 -0.48 1.62 -12.37
CA ILE A 220 -1.68 0.89 -11.99
C ILE A 220 -1.64 0.58 -10.50
N ILE A 221 -2.81 0.52 -9.88
CA ILE A 221 -3.00 -0.11 -8.58
C ILE A 221 -3.74 -1.43 -8.79
N ILE A 222 -3.26 -2.44 -8.08
CA ILE A 222 -3.84 -3.78 -8.05
C ILE A 222 -4.32 -4.00 -6.64
N SER A 223 -5.61 -4.23 -6.47
CA SER A 223 -6.23 -4.53 -5.19
C SER A 223 -6.71 -5.99 -5.22
N VAL A 224 -6.21 -6.80 -4.30
CA VAL A 224 -6.62 -8.20 -4.10
C VAL A 224 -7.39 -8.28 -2.81
N THR A 225 -8.63 -8.77 -2.89
CA THR A 225 -9.52 -8.91 -1.74
C THR A 225 -9.72 -10.38 -1.41
N TYR A 226 -9.68 -10.67 -0.12
CA TYR A 226 -10.01 -11.96 0.45
C TYR A 226 -11.12 -11.75 1.46
N SER A 227 -12.24 -12.42 1.24
CA SER A 227 -13.31 -12.54 2.22
C SER A 227 -14.11 -13.78 1.90
N VAL A 228 -14.44 -14.57 2.92
CA VAL A 228 -15.36 -15.70 2.77
C VAL A 228 -16.81 -15.21 2.77
N ILE A 229 -17.06 -13.99 3.31
CA ILE A 229 -18.34 -13.30 3.24
C ILE A 229 -18.34 -12.36 2.03
N ILE A 230 -18.85 -12.84 0.91
CA ILE A 230 -19.00 -12.02 -0.30
C ILE A 230 -20.19 -11.07 -0.10
N ASN A 231 -19.95 -9.88 0.44
CA ASN A 231 -20.87 -8.75 0.28
C ASN A 231 -20.59 -8.11 -1.09
N MET A 232 -21.28 -8.58 -2.14
CA MET A 232 -21.26 -7.92 -3.44
C MET A 232 -21.91 -6.53 -3.33
N HIS A 233 -21.13 -5.49 -3.09
CA HIS A 233 -21.50 -4.15 -3.51
C HIS A 233 -21.08 -3.97 -4.97
N SER A 234 -22.04 -4.11 -5.89
CA SER A 234 -21.83 -3.84 -7.30
C SER A 234 -21.44 -2.37 -7.49
N TYR A 235 -20.16 -2.10 -7.81
CA TYR A 235 -19.75 -0.81 -8.36
C TYR A 235 -20.12 -0.78 -9.84
N LYS A 236 -21.17 -0.03 -10.18
CA LYS A 236 -21.50 0.30 -11.58
C LYS A 236 -20.45 1.29 -12.06
N HIS A 237 -19.48 0.83 -12.86
CA HIS A 237 -18.70 1.72 -13.70
C HIS A 237 -19.20 1.60 -15.13
N ASP A 238 -19.54 2.74 -15.73
CA ASP A 238 -19.97 2.82 -17.12
C ASP A 238 -18.89 2.22 -18.04
N LYS A 239 -19.33 1.23 -18.84
CA LYS A 239 -18.62 0.57 -19.96
C LYS A 239 -17.40 -0.28 -19.59
N GLY A 240 -17.64 -1.55 -19.28
CA GLY A 240 -16.61 -2.61 -19.33
C GLY A 240 -17.20 -3.96 -18.93
N HIS A 241 -16.92 -5.01 -19.70
CA HIS A 241 -17.51 -6.34 -19.56
C HIS A 241 -17.42 -6.93 -18.13
N VAL A 242 -18.56 -7.40 -17.64
CA VAL A 242 -18.65 -8.27 -16.46
C VAL A 242 -18.53 -9.71 -16.95
N ILE A 243 -17.47 -10.42 -16.54
CA ILE A 243 -17.43 -11.87 -16.63
C ILE A 243 -18.01 -12.40 -15.31
N SER A 244 -19.26 -12.85 -15.34
CA SER A 244 -19.86 -13.62 -14.25
C SER A 244 -19.63 -15.11 -14.52
N SER A 245 -18.92 -15.82 -13.65
CA SER A 245 -18.94 -17.28 -13.65
C SER A 245 -20.24 -17.76 -13.01
N HIS A 246 -21.14 -18.35 -13.80
CA HIS A 246 -22.18 -19.23 -13.26
C HIS A 246 -21.53 -20.55 -12.84
N LYS A 247 -21.91 -21.05 -11.66
CA LYS A 247 -21.70 -22.46 -11.29
C LYS A 247 -22.87 -23.25 -11.88
N ASP A 248 -22.56 -24.21 -12.74
CA ASP A 248 -23.36 -25.42 -12.93
C ASP A 248 -22.76 -26.53 -12.05
#